data_AF-U6JYP5-F1
#
_entry.id   AF-U6JYP5-F1
#
_cell.length_a   1.000
_cell.length_b   1.000
_cell.length_c   1.000
_cell.angle_alpha   90.00
_cell.angle_beta   90.00
_cell.angle_gamma   90.00
#
_symmetry.space_group_name_H-M   'P 1'
#
loop_
_entity.id
_entity.type
_entity.pdbx_description
1 polymer ?
#
loop_
_entity_poly.entity_id
_entity_poly.type
_entity_poly.pdbx_seq_one_letter_code
_entity_poly.pdbx_strand_id
1 'polypeptide(L)'
;MGARVIFYCLQALWKKRKFHCVHDVVLMGLPASMNAAQWRQARQVTSGRLVNVYCRTDWLLAFLYRWMEFRLQVAGLAPVTSVPGVENVDVTGLVKSHAHYPEKVPQIMSFISIEM
;
A
#
# COMPACT_ATOMS: atom_id res chain seq x y z
N MET A 1 -6.40 -8.05 -3.24
CA MET A 1 -7.66 -7.59 -2.61
C MET A 1 -7.50 -7.20 -1.14
N GLY A 2 -6.77 -7.96 -0.31
CA GLY A 2 -6.62 -7.66 1.14
C GLY A 2 -6.14 -6.24 1.46
N ALA A 3 -5.08 -5.75 0.81
CA ALA A 3 -4.58 -4.39 1.04
C ALA A 3 -5.64 -3.30 0.82
N ARG A 4 -6.52 -3.48 -0.16
CA ARG A 4 -7.61 -2.55 -0.46
C ARG A 4 -8.65 -2.53 0.68
N VAL A 5 -8.99 -3.69 1.24
CA VAL A 5 -9.89 -3.79 2.40
C VAL A 5 -9.30 -3.06 3.61
N ILE A 6 -8.01 -3.30 3.90
CA ILE A 6 -7.31 -2.62 5.00
C ILE A 6 -7.32 -1.10 4.79
N PHE A 7 -7.02 -0.63 3.58
CA PHE A 7 -7.01 0.81 3.27
C PHE A 7 -8.39 1.47 3.48
N TYR A 8 -9.48 0.82 3.06
CA TYR A 8 -10.84 1.32 3.35
C TYR A 8 -11.21 1.22 4.83
N CYS A 9 -10.71 0.22 5.55
CA CYS A 9 -10.90 0.11 6.99
C CYS A 9 -10.26 1.31 7.72
N LEU A 10 -9.06 1.72 7.34
CA LEU A 10 -8.41 2.92 7.89
C LEU A 10 -9.24 4.18 7.63
N GLN A 11 -9.81 4.33 6.43
CA GLN A 11 -10.72 5.44 6.14
C GLN A 11 -11.99 5.38 7.01
N ALA A 12 -12.52 4.20 7.28
CA ALA A 12 -13.67 4.02 8.16
C ALA A 12 -13.35 4.38 9.62
N LEU A 13 -12.16 3.99 10.12
CA LEU A 13 -11.68 4.38 11.45
C LEU A 13 -11.48 5.90 11.56
N TRP A 14 -10.93 6.52 10.51
CA TRP A 14 -10.79 7.97 10.42
C TRP A 14 -12.15 8.68 10.51
N LYS A 15 -13.17 8.19 9.78
CA LYS A 15 -14.54 8.72 9.86
C LYS A 15 -15.15 8.61 11.26
N LYS A 16 -14.78 7.56 12.01
CA LYS A 16 -15.16 7.37 13.42
C LYS A 16 -14.30 8.17 14.40
N ARG A 17 -13.41 9.04 13.92
CA ARG A 17 -12.45 9.84 14.70
C ARG A 17 -11.56 8.98 15.60
N LYS A 18 -11.26 7.76 15.18
CA LYS A 18 -10.31 6.86 15.85
C LYS A 18 -8.92 7.12 15.24
N PHE A 19 -8.21 8.07 15.82
CA PHE A 19 -6.87 8.45 15.40
C PHE A 19 -5.82 7.69 16.20
N HIS A 20 -4.65 7.47 15.60
CA HIS A 20 -3.48 6.85 16.25
C HIS A 20 -3.76 5.50 16.93
N CYS A 21 -4.78 4.76 16.47
CA CYS A 21 -5.22 3.51 17.09
C CYS A 21 -4.57 2.27 16.48
N VAL A 22 -3.91 2.41 15.33
CA VAL A 22 -3.16 1.34 14.67
C VAL A 22 -1.69 1.74 14.69
N HIS A 23 -0.81 0.86 15.17
CA HIS A 23 0.61 1.17 15.28
C HIS A 23 1.28 1.18 13.91
N ASP A 24 1.45 0.03 13.27
CA ASP A 24 2.05 -0.08 11.96
C ASP A 24 1.07 -0.63 10.93
N VAL A 25 1.17 -0.11 9.71
CA VAL A 25 0.35 -0.54 8.57
C VAL A 25 1.27 -0.80 7.39
N VAL A 26 1.21 -2.01 6.87
CA VAL A 26 1.93 -2.42 5.66
C VAL A 26 0.92 -2.78 4.57
N LEU A 27 0.95 -2.05 3.46
CA LEU A 27 0.05 -2.23 2.33
C LEU A 27 0.85 -2.77 1.15
N MET A 28 0.66 -4.05 0.83
CA MET A 28 1.34 -4.72 -0.26
C MET A 28 0.48 -4.77 -1.52
N GLY A 29 1.00 -4.24 -2.64
CA GLY A 29 0.36 -4.32 -3.95
C GLY A 29 -1.03 -3.68 -3.98
N LEU A 30 -1.21 -2.53 -3.30
CA LEU A 30 -2.50 -1.88 -3.11
C LEU A 30 -3.13 -1.40 -4.43
N PRO A 31 -4.27 -1.98 -4.87
CA PRO A 31 -5.00 -1.49 -6.03
C PRO A 31 -5.95 -0.35 -5.62
N ALA A 32 -5.37 0.79 -5.25
CA ALA A 32 -6.11 2.01 -4.89
C ALA A 32 -5.41 3.26 -5.44
N SER A 33 -6.17 4.35 -5.55
CA SER A 33 -5.68 5.65 -6.00
C SER A 33 -4.63 6.22 -5.03
N MET A 34 -3.64 6.92 -5.57
CA MET A 34 -2.66 7.69 -4.80
C MET A 34 -3.20 9.04 -4.29
N ASN A 35 -4.52 9.18 -4.12
CA ASN A 35 -5.16 10.42 -3.69
C ASN A 35 -4.64 10.86 -2.32
N ALA A 36 -3.97 12.02 -2.27
CA ALA A 36 -3.35 12.56 -1.07
C ALA A 36 -4.31 12.68 0.12
N ALA A 37 -5.59 13.01 -0.12
CA ALA A 37 -6.58 13.11 0.96
C ALA A 37 -6.81 11.77 1.66
N GLN A 38 -6.92 10.68 0.88
CA GLN A 38 -7.13 9.33 1.42
C GLN A 38 -5.91 8.83 2.20
N TRP A 39 -4.70 9.11 1.69
CA TRP A 39 -3.46 8.75 2.38
C TRP A 39 -3.23 9.56 3.65
N ARG A 40 -3.65 10.84 3.69
CA ARG A 40 -3.64 11.63 4.94
C ARG A 40 -4.59 11.07 5.98
N GLN A 41 -5.78 10.62 5.58
CA GLN A 41 -6.72 9.96 6.48
C GLN A 41 -6.11 8.69 7.09
N ALA A 42 -5.53 7.83 6.24
CA ALA A 42 -4.80 6.64 6.70
C ALA A 42 -3.63 7.01 7.63
N ARG A 43 -2.86 8.06 7.31
CA ARG A 43 -1.74 8.50 8.14
C ARG A 43 -2.19 8.99 9.51
N GLN A 44 -3.33 9.65 9.64
CA GLN A 44 -3.86 10.11 10.93
C GLN A 44 -4.35 8.97 11.83
N VAL A 45 -4.80 7.86 11.24
CA VAL A 45 -5.21 6.66 12.00
C VAL A 45 -4.00 5.87 12.50
N THR A 46 -2.89 5.95 11.76
CA THR A 46 -1.66 5.23 12.08
C THR A 46 -0.82 6.03 13.08
N SER A 47 -0.24 5.42 14.11
CA SER A 47 0.68 6.10 15.03
C SER A 47 2.14 5.91 14.61
N GLY A 48 2.52 4.69 14.27
CA GLY A 48 3.83 4.31 13.75
C GLY A 48 3.94 4.43 12.23
N ARG A 49 4.42 3.36 11.60
CA ARG A 49 4.83 3.32 10.19
C ARG A 49 3.63 3.06 9.28
N LEU A 50 3.51 3.85 8.22
CA LEU A 50 2.58 3.61 7.13
C LEU A 50 3.38 3.28 5.87
N VAL A 51 3.47 2.01 5.54
CA VAL A 51 4.34 1.48 4.49
C VAL A 51 3.52 1.09 3.27
N ASN A 52 3.82 1.70 2.13
CA ASN A 52 3.34 1.32 0.81
C ASN A 52 4.40 0.45 0.11
N VAL A 53 4.11 -0.84 -0.01
CA VAL A 53 4.96 -1.79 -0.74
C VAL A 53 4.42 -1.92 -2.16
N TYR A 54 5.22 -1.50 -3.14
CA TYR A 54 4.83 -1.43 -4.54
C TYR A 54 5.79 -2.23 -5.44
N CYS A 55 5.26 -2.73 -6.56
CA CYS A 55 6.03 -3.41 -7.58
C CYS A 55 5.71 -2.77 -8.94
N ARG A 56 6.72 -2.21 -9.60
CA ARG A 56 6.54 -1.50 -10.88
C ARG A 56 6.21 -2.45 -12.03
N THR A 57 6.66 -3.71 -11.92
CA THR A 57 6.47 -4.74 -12.95
C THR A 57 5.32 -5.68 -12.63
N ASP A 58 4.45 -5.34 -11.67
CA ASP A 58 3.27 -6.15 -11.39
C ASP A 58 2.35 -6.15 -12.62
N TRP A 59 2.48 -7.20 -13.44
CA TRP A 59 1.82 -7.29 -14.73
C TRP A 59 0.31 -7.40 -14.60
N LEU A 60 -0.19 -7.98 -13.50
CA LEU A 60 -1.63 -8.10 -13.25
C LEU A 60 -2.23 -6.75 -12.83
N LEU A 61 -1.58 -6.03 -11.92
CA LEU A 61 -2.03 -4.70 -11.52
C LEU A 61 -1.92 -3.71 -12.68
N ALA A 62 -0.82 -3.77 -13.43
CA ALA A 62 -0.61 -2.95 -14.63
C ALA A 62 -1.66 -3.27 -15.71
N PHE A 63 -1.96 -4.55 -15.96
CA PHE A 63 -2.96 -4.96 -16.94
C PHE A 63 -4.38 -4.49 -16.57
N LEU A 64 -4.80 -4.71 -15.32
CA LEU A 64 -6.13 -4.31 -14.85
C LEU A 64 -6.32 -2.78 -14.90
N TYR A 65 -5.33 -2.00 -14.46
CA TYR A 65 -5.47 -0.55 -14.44
C TYR A 65 -5.23 0.13 -15.78
N ARG A 66 -4.37 -0.43 -16.64
CA ARG A 66 -4.16 0.11 -18.00
C ARG A 66 -5.42 -0.01 -18.86
N TRP A 67 -6.27 -1.01 -18.59
CA TRP A 67 -7.56 -1.17 -19.27
C TRP A 67 -8.68 -0.36 -18.61
N MET A 68 -8.69 -0.27 -17.27
CA MET A 68 -9.79 0.39 -16.55
C MET A 68 -9.74 1.92 -16.61
N GLU A 69 -8.56 2.55 -16.55
CA GLU A 69 -8.45 4.01 -16.58
C GLU A 69 -7.05 4.45 -17.02
N PHE A 70 -6.94 5.02 -18.22
CA PHE A 70 -5.70 5.50 -18.84
C PHE A 70 -4.93 6.59 -18.03
N ARG A 71 -5.43 7.03 -16.87
CA ARG A 71 -4.91 8.17 -16.09
C ARG A 71 -4.78 7.95 -14.58
N LEU A 72 -5.04 6.76 -14.05
CA LEU A 72 -4.97 6.54 -12.60
C LEU A 72 -3.59 6.08 -12.15
N GLN A 73 -2.94 6.90 -11.32
CA GLN A 73 -1.76 6.50 -10.57
C GLN A 73 -2.19 5.59 -9.41
N VAL A 74 -1.68 4.36 -9.42
CA VAL A 74 -2.03 3.29 -8.48
C VAL A 74 -0.92 3.13 -7.46
N ALA A 75 -1.27 3.14 -6.17
CA ALA A 75 -0.28 3.05 -5.10
C ALA A 75 0.53 1.75 -5.10
N GLY A 76 -0.03 0.65 -5.62
CA GLY A 76 0.68 -0.62 -5.77
C GLY A 76 1.69 -0.68 -6.93
N LEU A 77 1.70 0.32 -7.84
CA LEU A 77 2.62 0.40 -8.98
C LEU A 77 3.65 1.54 -8.86
N ALA A 78 3.38 2.51 -7.99
CA ALA A 78 4.18 3.72 -7.87
C ALA A 78 4.26 4.22 -6.41
N PRO A 79 5.34 4.94 -6.05
CA PRO A 79 5.48 5.49 -4.72
C PRO A 79 4.46 6.62 -4.45
N VAL A 80 3.94 6.68 -3.23
CA VAL A 80 3.08 7.74 -2.72
C VAL A 80 3.95 8.82 -2.08
N THR A 81 4.27 9.87 -2.84
CA THR A 81 5.11 10.99 -2.37
C THR A 81 4.30 12.20 -1.90
N SER A 82 2.98 12.17 -2.09
CA SER A 82 2.09 13.31 -1.82
C SER A 82 1.77 13.53 -0.34
N VAL A 83 2.17 12.61 0.54
CA VAL A 83 1.89 12.65 1.98
C VAL A 83 3.16 12.34 2.78
N PRO A 84 3.63 13.27 3.63
CA PRO A 84 4.76 13.02 4.52
C PRO A 84 4.48 11.88 5.51
N GLY A 85 5.52 11.10 5.82
CA GLY A 85 5.42 9.97 6.75
C GLY A 85 4.78 8.71 6.15
N VAL A 86 4.57 8.66 4.83
CA VAL A 86 4.32 7.41 4.08
C VAL A 86 5.66 6.87 3.60
N GLU A 87 6.02 5.70 4.08
CA GLU A 87 7.20 4.97 3.62
C GLU A 87 6.86 4.22 2.33
N ASN A 88 7.76 4.26 1.35
CA ASN A 88 7.55 3.58 0.07
C ASN A 88 8.65 2.57 -0.16
N VAL A 89 8.27 1.32 -0.37
CA VAL A 89 9.19 0.19 -0.50
C VAL A 89 8.99 -0.43 -1.87
N ASP A 90 10.02 -0.37 -2.71
CA ASP A 90 10.02 -0.98 -4.04
C ASP A 90 10.48 -2.44 -3.94
N VAL A 91 9.58 -3.37 -4.24
CA VAL A 91 9.88 -4.82 -4.24
C VAL A 91 9.99 -5.40 -5.64
N THR A 92 10.14 -4.56 -6.67
CA THR A 92 10.27 -5.00 -8.07
C THR A 92 11.39 -6.04 -8.28
N GLY A 93 12.50 -5.93 -7.53
CA GLY A 93 13.59 -6.92 -7.59
C GLY A 93 13.29 -8.26 -6.90
N LEU A 94 12.36 -8.28 -5.95
CA LEU A 94 11.99 -9.45 -5.14
C LEU A 94 10.75 -10.18 -5.68
N VAL A 95 9.81 -9.41 -6.24
CA VAL A 95 8.49 -9.87 -6.71
C VAL A 95 8.36 -9.55 -8.19
N LYS A 96 8.56 -10.56 -9.05
CA LYS A 96 8.42 -10.42 -10.51
C LYS A 96 6.97 -10.47 -11.02
N SER A 97 6.05 -11.05 -10.25
CA SER A 97 4.63 -11.23 -10.61
C SER A 97 3.75 -11.23 -9.36
N HIS A 98 2.50 -10.76 -9.49
CA HIS A 98 1.53 -10.71 -8.40
C HIS A 98 1.34 -12.05 -7.69
N ALA A 99 1.43 -13.15 -8.46
CA ALA A 99 1.29 -14.51 -7.95
C ALA A 99 2.35 -14.88 -6.90
N HIS A 100 3.48 -14.17 -6.86
CA HIS A 100 4.55 -14.45 -5.90
C HIS A 100 4.39 -13.72 -4.57
N TYR A 101 3.45 -12.76 -4.43
CA TYR A 101 3.26 -12.05 -3.16
C TYR A 101 3.06 -12.99 -1.96
N PRO A 102 2.18 -14.02 -2.01
CA PRO A 102 1.93 -14.89 -0.86
C PRO A 102 3.18 -15.63 -0.36
N GLU A 103 4.00 -16.14 -1.28
CA GLU A 103 5.24 -16.86 -0.96
C GLU A 103 6.37 -15.93 -0.52
N LYS A 104 6.33 -14.67 -0.97
CA LYS A 104 7.35 -13.65 -0.70
C LYS A 104 7.05 -12.79 0.51
N VAL A 105 5.89 -12.94 1.16
CA VAL A 105 5.55 -12.19 2.38
C VAL A 105 6.67 -12.23 3.42
N PRO A 106 7.25 -13.40 3.79
CA PRO A 106 8.32 -13.42 4.80
C PRO A 106 9.56 -12.62 4.39
N GLN A 107 9.91 -12.67 3.10
CA GLN A 107 11.06 -11.94 2.55
C GLN A 107 10.79 -10.43 2.51
N ILE A 108 9.56 -10.02 2.17
CA ILE A 108 9.14 -8.62 2.20
C ILE A 108 9.13 -8.09 3.63
N MET A 109 8.58 -8.85 4.58
CA MET A 109 8.54 -8.49 6.01
C MET A 109 9.96 -8.32 6.60
N SER A 110 10.87 -9.23 6.24
CA SER A 110 12.30 -9.11 6.59
C SER A 110 12.92 -7.87 5.95
N PHE A 111 12.61 -7.59 4.69
CA PHE A 111 13.12 -6.43 3.96
C PHE A 111 12.67 -5.09 4.56
N ILE A 112 11.43 -5.03 5.05
CA ILE A 112 10.89 -3.84 5.74
C ILE A 112 11.27 -3.78 7.23
N SER A 113 12.04 -4.76 7.72
CA SER A 113 12.50 -4.88 9.11
C SER A 113 11.33 -4.84 10.11
N ILE A 114 10.26 -5.57 9.80
CA ILE A 114 9.13 -5.77 10.73
C ILE A 114 9.16 -7.24 11.13
N GLU A 115 9.46 -7.50 12.41
CA GLU A 115 9.42 -8.84 13.00
C GLU A 115 7.96 -9.28 13.20
N MET A 116 7.67 -10.56 12.95
CA MET A 116 6.37 -11.19 13.23
C MET A 116 6.34 -11.77 14.63
#